data_AF-A0A3P7JGG7-F1
#
_entry.id   AF-A0A3P7JGG7-F1
#
_cell.length_a   1.000
_cell.length_b   1.000
_cell.length_c   1.000
_cell.angle_alpha   90.00
_cell.angle_beta   90.00
_cell.angle_gamma   90.00
#
_symmetry.space_group_name_H-M   'P 1'
#
loop_
_entity.id
_entity.type
_entity.pdbx_description
1 polymer ?
#
loop_
_entity_poly.entity_id
_entity_poly.type
_entity_poly.pdbx_seq_one_letter_code
_entity_poly.pdbx_strand_id
1 'polypeptide(L)'
;MITTATYSRISCLIQGTAWENLHIVAGTWAGELIICRPCSHEEAFYDLKHTLLSWRLSGTDLHLEYKQVLRVGCVRAIVVNCKSVCIASDYGSLVRVYKEDLQNEAILSWEPLSAVKAFTRLSTGGFQLLQYKTRSNARFMSRTSINSHRSEFVAVVEDKKLRIFKNKQEVRCDTLKRKLIAVHIQGPFAFLYREDDVGKILNLELPSCLCVLNFGPVIKSMSLRSKLKITSFAVDCFGERFSVAVEPNGKVALLSARQLCPYLPDLVPAAMSSDNRLILAFSGRLVTAHMELKYESVLIDALHRANIVDVSLMHEDSNRAIIATAAEDHSIVIFSLDSETNGRTDKITVYNEAKPTCLCSHPFIRSEWLLYVGGEKGSVASWLVTSRDLRVSDPKYIVSSVYRRDRYSARCECEVHPNHYVVIAYADGILDIVQSSLIEDQPGFALQLLKRIDSATELSVPSQVFLRIGLNGQLEISLATTSGRHGFHYFVPRQWYLHTGGSDCIEECGLSAIFVYPVEESGEKIVAFGSESGCITLAVSSWSKTTITASAKFHSGTVSALQGSRVQGVYCLVSVSLDCRLAVWRISDDAKEAGSTSLPQLHAYALLEF
;
A
#
# COMPACT_ATOMS: atom_id res chain seq x y z
N MET A 1 -14.55 -22.32 -6.90
CA MET A 1 -13.20 -22.66 -7.41
C MET A 1 -12.82 -21.57 -8.40
N ILE A 2 -11.77 -20.78 -8.17
CA ILE A 2 -11.31 -19.75 -9.11
C ILE A 2 -10.13 -20.37 -9.85
N THR A 3 -10.32 -20.69 -11.12
CA THR A 3 -9.26 -21.26 -11.95
C THR A 3 -9.02 -20.31 -13.12
N THR A 4 -7.87 -19.66 -13.13
CA THR A 4 -7.42 -18.81 -14.23
C THR A 4 -6.69 -19.65 -15.26
N ALA A 5 -7.34 -19.93 -16.39
CA ALA A 5 -6.68 -20.58 -17.51
C ALA A 5 -6.09 -19.52 -18.44
N THR A 6 -4.76 -19.38 -18.45
CA THR A 6 -4.05 -18.56 -19.44
C THR A 6 -3.69 -19.40 -20.65
N TYR A 7 -4.64 -19.52 -21.58
CA TYR A 7 -4.30 -19.84 -22.96
C TYR A 7 -4.17 -18.53 -23.74
N SER A 8 -3.17 -18.49 -24.61
CA SER A 8 -2.41 -17.32 -25.06
C SER A 8 -3.16 -16.25 -25.88
N ARG A 9 -4.37 -15.81 -25.51
CA ARG A 9 -5.08 -14.64 -26.10
C ARG A 9 -6.45 -14.27 -25.50
N ILE A 10 -6.93 -14.90 -24.42
CA ILE A 10 -8.23 -14.57 -23.80
C ILE A 10 -8.09 -14.61 -22.27
N SER A 11 -8.56 -13.57 -21.59
CA SER A 11 -8.72 -13.58 -20.12
C SER A 11 -10.12 -14.05 -19.80
N CYS A 12 -10.25 -15.21 -19.14
CA CYS A 12 -11.53 -15.73 -18.70
C CYS A 12 -11.60 -15.82 -17.17
N LEU A 13 -12.76 -15.45 -16.63
CA LEU A 13 -13.17 -15.66 -15.25
C LEU A 13 -14.30 -16.68 -15.27
N ILE A 14 -14.09 -17.82 -14.60
CA ILE A 14 -15.12 -18.84 -14.40
C ILE A 14 -15.60 -18.72 -12.95
N GLN A 15 -16.89 -18.47 -12.76
CA GLN A 15 -17.50 -18.31 -11.44
C GLN A 15 -18.73 -19.21 -11.32
N GLY A 16 -18.69 -20.14 -10.37
CA GLY A 16 -19.80 -21.04 -10.07
C GLY A 16 -19.33 -22.22 -9.22
N THR A 17 -20.27 -22.87 -8.52
CA THR A 17 -20.04 -24.09 -7.73
C THR A 17 -20.74 -25.32 -8.33
N ALA A 18 -21.60 -25.12 -9.34
CA ALA A 18 -22.36 -26.16 -10.05
C ALA A 18 -22.64 -25.73 -11.51
N TRP A 19 -22.96 -26.68 -12.38
CA TRP A 19 -23.18 -26.46 -13.82
C TRP A 19 -24.30 -25.46 -14.12
N GLU A 20 -25.39 -25.55 -13.36
CA GLU A 20 -26.57 -24.67 -13.46
C GLU A 20 -26.26 -23.21 -13.09
N ASN A 21 -25.21 -22.99 -12.29
CA ASN A 21 -24.79 -21.68 -11.77
C ASN A 21 -23.41 -21.27 -12.29
N LEU A 22 -22.95 -21.89 -13.38
CA LEU A 22 -21.66 -21.59 -13.98
C LEU A 22 -21.76 -20.34 -14.87
N HIS A 23 -20.97 -19.33 -14.53
CA HIS A 23 -20.79 -18.12 -15.33
C HIS A 23 -19.37 -18.13 -15.91
N ILE A 24 -19.27 -18.08 -17.23
CA ILE A 24 -18.00 -17.91 -17.92
C ILE A 24 -17.98 -16.49 -18.46
N VAL A 25 -17.11 -15.65 -17.92
CA VAL A 25 -16.90 -14.27 -18.36
C VAL A 25 -15.58 -14.21 -19.09
N ALA A 26 -15.59 -13.99 -20.41
CA ALA A 26 -14.39 -13.84 -21.22
C ALA A 26 -14.28 -12.40 -21.74
N GLY A 27 -13.13 -11.77 -21.52
CA GLY A 27 -12.81 -10.48 -22.12
C GLY A 27 -12.15 -10.67 -23.48
N THR A 28 -12.67 -10.02 -24.52
CA THR A 28 -12.01 -9.94 -25.83
C THR A 28 -11.08 -8.73 -25.88
N TRP A 29 -10.07 -8.78 -26.77
CA TRP A 29 -9.11 -7.69 -26.98
C TRP A 29 -9.76 -6.40 -27.54
N ALA A 30 -10.97 -6.50 -28.11
CA ALA A 30 -11.77 -5.35 -28.54
C ALA A 30 -12.51 -4.64 -27.38
N GLY A 31 -12.39 -5.18 -26.17
CA GLY A 31 -13.07 -4.70 -24.97
C GLY A 31 -14.52 -5.20 -24.84
N GLU A 32 -14.85 -6.31 -25.50
CA GLU A 32 -16.15 -6.96 -25.35
C GLU A 32 -16.09 -7.94 -24.17
N LEU A 33 -17.19 -8.04 -23.43
CA LEU A 33 -17.36 -9.04 -22.39
C LEU A 33 -18.36 -10.08 -22.88
N ILE A 34 -17.89 -11.31 -23.05
CA ILE A 34 -18.70 -12.47 -23.39
C ILE A 34 -19.08 -13.14 -22.09
N ILE A 35 -20.38 -13.20 -21.78
CA ILE A 35 -20.89 -13.92 -20.61
C ILE A 35 -21.66 -15.14 -21.12
N CYS A 36 -21.08 -16.32 -20.95
CA CYS A 36 -21.72 -17.59 -21.30
C CYS A 36 -22.28 -18.25 -20.04
N ARG A 37 -23.46 -18.86 -20.18
CA ARG A 37 -24.04 -19.78 -19.20
C ARG A 37 -24.27 -21.12 -19.90
N PRO A 38 -23.97 -22.26 -19.28
CA PRO A 38 -24.39 -23.54 -19.82
C PRO A 38 -25.92 -23.58 -19.88
N CYS A 39 -26.47 -23.94 -21.02
CA CYS A 39 -27.90 -24.20 -21.18
C CYS A 39 -28.11 -25.70 -21.26
N SER A 40 -29.18 -26.22 -20.65
CA SER A 40 -29.47 -27.66 -20.57
C SER A 40 -30.10 -28.26 -21.83
N HIS A 41 -30.08 -27.54 -22.96
CA HIS A 41 -30.69 -28.00 -24.20
C HIS A 41 -29.71 -27.92 -25.37
N GLU A 42 -29.66 -29.04 -26.11
CA GLU A 42 -29.04 -29.16 -27.43
C GLU A 42 -29.68 -28.16 -28.39
N GLU A 43 -29.05 -27.02 -28.63
CA GLU A 43 -29.14 -26.30 -29.90
C GLU A 43 -28.00 -25.27 -30.03
N ALA A 44 -27.54 -25.10 -31.27
CA ALA A 44 -26.20 -24.69 -31.65
C ALA A 44 -25.93 -23.16 -31.69
N PHE A 45 -24.68 -22.87 -32.05
CA PHE A 45 -24.00 -21.58 -32.22
C PHE A 45 -24.69 -20.46 -33.05
N TYR A 46 -24.26 -19.23 -32.74
CA TYR A 46 -24.10 -17.98 -33.55
C TYR A 46 -25.07 -16.79 -33.37
N ASP A 47 -24.43 -15.60 -33.46
CA ASP A 47 -24.91 -14.27 -33.86
C ASP A 47 -25.39 -13.29 -32.75
N LEU A 48 -24.49 -12.36 -32.36
CA LEU A 48 -24.71 -11.33 -31.35
C LEU A 48 -25.66 -10.24 -31.85
N LYS A 49 -26.93 -10.31 -31.43
CA LYS A 49 -27.97 -9.30 -31.62
C LYS A 49 -28.30 -8.64 -30.26
N HIS A 50 -28.02 -7.34 -30.11
CA HIS A 50 -28.28 -6.60 -28.86
C HIS A 50 -29.79 -6.52 -28.54
N THR A 51 -30.15 -6.64 -27.26
CA THR A 51 -31.52 -6.88 -26.78
C THR A 51 -32.03 -5.75 -25.89
N LEU A 52 -33.30 -5.34 -26.05
CA LEU A 52 -34.03 -4.53 -25.07
C LEU A 52 -34.62 -5.42 -23.97
N LEU A 53 -34.32 -5.09 -22.72
CA LEU A 53 -34.88 -5.72 -21.54
C LEU A 53 -36.08 -4.89 -21.06
N SER A 54 -37.23 -5.52 -20.86
CA SER A 54 -38.34 -4.90 -20.14
C SER A 54 -38.61 -5.68 -18.86
N TRP A 55 -38.94 -4.98 -17.78
CA TRP A 55 -39.30 -5.63 -16.53
C TRP A 55 -40.82 -5.63 -16.42
N ARG A 56 -41.39 -6.77 -16.04
CA ARG A 56 -42.82 -6.92 -15.77
C ARG A 56 -42.98 -7.49 -14.38
N LEU A 57 -43.64 -6.74 -13.50
CA LEU A 57 -44.05 -7.26 -12.20
C LEU A 57 -45.27 -8.15 -12.40
N SER A 58 -45.21 -9.40 -11.96
CA SER A 58 -46.34 -10.34 -11.95
C SER A 58 -46.49 -10.89 -10.54
N GLY A 59 -47.47 -10.38 -9.80
CA GLY A 59 -47.58 -10.65 -8.35
C GLY A 59 -46.44 -9.97 -7.57
N THR A 60 -45.75 -10.73 -6.71
CA THR A 60 -44.56 -10.26 -5.96
C THR A 60 -43.25 -10.40 -6.75
N ASP A 61 -43.30 -11.05 -7.90
CA ASP A 61 -42.10 -11.41 -8.66
C ASP A 61 -41.83 -10.43 -9.80
N LEU A 62 -40.57 -9.99 -9.89
CA LEU A 62 -40.11 -9.15 -10.99
C LEU A 62 -39.58 -10.04 -12.11
N HIS A 63 -40.36 -10.18 -13.18
CA HIS A 63 -39.97 -10.93 -14.37
C HIS A 63 -39.21 -10.03 -15.35
N LEU A 64 -38.12 -10.54 -15.89
CA LEU A 64 -37.39 -9.93 -16.99
C LEU A 64 -37.98 -10.46 -18.31
N GLU A 65 -38.80 -9.67 -18.99
CA GLU A 65 -39.35 -10.00 -20.29
C GLU A 65 -38.42 -9.50 -21.42
N TYR A 66 -37.93 -10.46 -22.22
CA TYR A 66 -37.24 -10.22 -23.50
C TYR A 66 -38.26 -9.71 -24.52
N LYS A 67 -38.16 -8.45 -24.97
CA LYS A 67 -39.15 -7.88 -25.91
C LYS A 67 -38.67 -7.62 -27.33
N GLN A 68 -37.42 -7.21 -27.56
CA GLN A 68 -37.01 -6.87 -28.93
C GLN A 68 -35.50 -6.85 -29.15
N VAL A 69 -35.08 -7.23 -30.36
CA VAL A 69 -33.73 -7.02 -30.88
C VAL A 69 -33.56 -5.53 -31.23
N LEU A 70 -32.66 -4.85 -30.53
CA LEU A 70 -32.26 -3.49 -30.82
C LEU A 70 -31.01 -3.49 -31.72
N ARG A 71 -31.14 -3.00 -32.94
CA ARG A 71 -29.99 -2.49 -33.70
C ARG A 71 -29.77 -1.03 -33.32
N VAL A 72 -29.18 -0.79 -32.16
CA VAL A 72 -28.92 0.57 -31.65
C VAL A 72 -27.41 0.80 -31.67
N GLY A 73 -26.91 1.50 -32.70
CA GLY A 73 -25.51 1.89 -32.84
C GLY A 73 -25.06 3.01 -31.89
N CYS A 74 -25.63 3.07 -30.69
CA CYS A 74 -25.19 3.97 -29.63
C CYS A 74 -25.04 3.29 -28.26
N VAL A 75 -25.40 2.01 -28.13
CA VAL A 75 -25.25 1.22 -26.90
C VAL A 75 -24.16 0.19 -27.11
N ARG A 76 -23.06 0.32 -26.37
CA ARG A 76 -21.88 -0.52 -26.50
C ARG A 76 -21.90 -1.73 -25.58
N ALA A 77 -22.44 -1.56 -24.38
CA ALA A 77 -22.48 -2.61 -23.38
C ALA A 77 -23.66 -2.43 -22.42
N ILE A 78 -24.21 -3.56 -21.97
CA ILE A 78 -25.20 -3.65 -20.90
C ILE A 78 -24.67 -4.64 -19.87
N VAL A 79 -24.56 -4.21 -18.61
CA VAL A 79 -24.15 -5.07 -17.50
C VAL A 79 -25.28 -5.08 -16.47
N VAL A 80 -25.77 -6.29 -16.14
CA VAL A 80 -26.78 -6.48 -15.10
C VAL A 80 -26.10 -7.05 -13.86
N ASN A 81 -26.18 -6.33 -12.75
CA ASN A 81 -25.79 -6.78 -11.42
C ASN A 81 -27.06 -7.08 -10.60
N CYS A 82 -26.96 -7.81 -9.49
CA CYS A 82 -28.07 -8.17 -8.60
C CYS A 82 -28.91 -6.98 -8.12
N LYS A 83 -28.34 -5.76 -8.09
CA LYS A 83 -28.99 -4.53 -7.62
C LYS A 83 -29.20 -3.45 -8.68
N SER A 84 -28.59 -3.55 -9.87
CA SER A 84 -28.64 -2.46 -10.87
C SER A 84 -28.33 -2.91 -12.30
N VAL A 85 -28.81 -2.15 -13.27
CA VAL A 85 -28.47 -2.25 -14.70
C VAL A 85 -27.57 -1.08 -15.09
N CYS A 86 -26.43 -1.37 -15.70
CA CYS A 86 -25.51 -0.38 -16.26
C CYS A 86 -25.56 -0.42 -17.79
N ILE A 87 -25.75 0.73 -18.44
CA ILE A 87 -25.81 0.87 -19.89
C ILE A 87 -24.73 1.87 -20.32
N ALA A 88 -23.79 1.43 -21.15
CA ALA A 88 -22.72 2.27 -21.68
C ALA A 88 -23.00 2.65 -23.14
N SER A 89 -22.79 3.93 -23.47
CA SER A 89 -22.89 4.42 -24.85
C SER A 89 -21.56 4.33 -25.60
N ASP A 90 -21.60 4.30 -26.93
CA ASP A 90 -20.39 4.28 -27.78
C ASP A 90 -19.45 5.47 -27.55
N TYR A 91 -20.00 6.57 -27.06
CA TYR A 91 -19.26 7.81 -26.78
C TYR A 91 -18.93 7.99 -25.29
N GLY A 92 -19.02 6.92 -24.50
CA GLY A 92 -18.46 6.83 -23.15
C GLY A 92 -19.35 7.34 -22.01
N SER A 93 -20.63 7.63 -22.29
CA SER A 93 -21.60 7.94 -21.24
C SER A 93 -22.08 6.65 -20.59
N LEU A 94 -22.15 6.62 -19.26
CA LEU A 94 -22.62 5.47 -18.50
C LEU A 94 -23.90 5.85 -17.75
N VAL A 95 -24.91 5.01 -17.84
CA VAL A 95 -26.13 5.11 -17.04
C VAL A 95 -26.23 3.90 -16.14
N ARG A 96 -26.35 4.12 -14.83
CA ARG A 96 -26.66 3.09 -13.84
C ARG A 96 -28.08 3.31 -13.33
N VAL A 97 -28.89 2.26 -13.36
CA VAL A 97 -30.28 2.26 -12.89
C VAL A 97 -30.43 1.15 -11.85
N TYR A 98 -30.86 1.47 -10.64
CA TYR A 98 -31.07 0.47 -9.60
C TYR A 98 -32.38 -0.28 -9.81
N LYS A 99 -32.45 -1.52 -9.32
CA LYS A 99 -33.65 -2.36 -9.40
C LYS A 99 -34.86 -1.71 -8.71
N GLU A 100 -34.61 -0.96 -7.64
CA GLU A 100 -35.62 -0.21 -6.88
C GLU A 100 -36.17 0.99 -7.68
N ASP A 101 -35.31 1.69 -8.45
CA ASP A 101 -35.73 2.77 -9.35
C ASP A 101 -36.56 2.23 -10.52
N LEU A 102 -36.20 1.04 -11.04
CA LEU A 102 -36.90 0.40 -12.16
C LEU A 102 -38.36 0.07 -11.87
N GLN A 103 -38.76 -0.06 -10.60
CA GLN A 103 -40.14 -0.36 -10.20
C GLN A 103 -41.05 0.88 -10.26
N ASN A 104 -40.47 2.08 -10.15
CA ASN A 104 -41.19 3.35 -10.03
C ASN A 104 -41.09 4.22 -11.30
N GLU A 105 -40.20 3.89 -12.23
CA GLU A 105 -39.96 4.70 -13.43
C GLU A 105 -40.69 4.13 -14.65
N ALA A 106 -41.63 4.90 -15.17
CA ALA A 106 -42.28 4.62 -16.44
C ALA A 106 -41.22 4.52 -17.55
N ILE A 107 -41.33 3.44 -18.31
CA ILE A 107 -40.66 3.09 -19.56
C ILE A 107 -39.94 4.28 -20.22
N LEU A 108 -38.63 4.16 -20.40
CA LEU A 108 -37.83 5.04 -21.27
C LEU A 108 -38.32 4.91 -22.73
N SER A 109 -39.37 5.62 -23.09
CA SER A 109 -39.76 5.82 -24.50
C SER A 109 -39.45 7.27 -24.86
N TRP A 110 -38.42 7.49 -25.68
CA TRP A 110 -38.08 8.81 -26.18
C TRP A 110 -37.55 8.70 -27.61
N GLU A 111 -38.27 9.32 -28.54
CA GLU A 111 -37.89 9.60 -29.93
C GLU A 111 -37.42 8.41 -30.78
N PRO A 112 -37.33 8.54 -32.12
CA PRO A 112 -36.72 7.51 -32.95
C PRO A 112 -35.26 7.32 -32.53
N LEU A 113 -34.93 6.20 -31.87
CA LEU A 113 -33.60 5.83 -31.35
C LEU A 113 -32.44 6.11 -32.32
N SER A 114 -32.70 6.04 -33.63
CA SER A 114 -31.79 6.44 -34.71
C SER A 114 -31.24 7.89 -34.61
N ALA A 115 -31.86 8.75 -33.81
CA ALA A 115 -31.46 10.15 -33.65
C ALA A 115 -30.51 10.39 -32.48
N VAL A 116 -30.30 9.41 -31.57
CA VAL A 116 -29.52 9.62 -30.33
C VAL A 116 -28.07 9.14 -30.51
N LYS A 117 -27.12 10.07 -30.32
CA LYS A 117 -25.67 9.84 -30.38
C LYS A 117 -25.08 9.49 -29.02
N ALA A 118 -25.48 10.16 -27.94
CA ALA A 118 -25.07 9.86 -26.57
C ALA A 118 -26.14 10.32 -25.56
N PHE A 119 -26.12 9.79 -24.33
CA PHE A 119 -27.07 10.14 -23.29
C PHE A 119 -26.47 9.96 -21.88
N THR A 120 -26.89 10.77 -20.91
CA THR A 120 -26.53 10.57 -19.49
C THR A 120 -27.71 10.89 -18.58
N ARG A 121 -27.79 10.22 -17.42
CA ARG A 121 -28.86 10.38 -16.43
C ARG A 121 -28.49 11.49 -15.44
N LEU A 122 -29.39 12.46 -15.31
CA LEU A 122 -29.24 13.64 -14.46
C LEU A 122 -29.68 13.33 -13.03
N SER A 123 -29.28 14.17 -12.07
CA SER A 123 -29.71 14.02 -10.66
C SER A 123 -31.19 14.25 -10.42
N THR A 124 -31.85 14.96 -11.33
CA THR A 124 -33.31 15.12 -11.40
C THR A 124 -34.04 13.86 -11.86
N GLY A 125 -33.33 12.77 -12.21
CA GLY A 125 -33.91 11.56 -12.81
C GLY A 125 -34.16 11.66 -14.31
N GLY A 126 -34.12 12.88 -14.88
CA GLY A 126 -34.21 13.10 -16.32
C GLY A 126 -32.92 12.72 -17.07
N PHE A 127 -32.96 12.84 -18.40
CA PHE A 127 -31.80 12.58 -19.26
C PHE A 127 -31.32 13.85 -19.97
N GLN A 128 -30.01 13.94 -20.17
CA GLN A 128 -29.41 14.82 -21.16
C GLN A 128 -29.05 13.98 -22.39
N LEU A 129 -29.51 14.41 -23.56
CA LEU A 129 -29.30 13.72 -24.83
C LEU A 129 -28.39 14.54 -25.74
N LEU A 130 -27.58 13.83 -26.53
CA LEU A 130 -26.86 14.34 -27.68
C LEU A 130 -27.42 13.66 -28.92
N GLN A 131 -27.91 14.43 -29.89
CA GLN A 131 -28.60 13.92 -31.08
C GLN A 131 -27.77 14.10 -32.37
N TYR A 132 -27.85 13.14 -33.29
CA TYR A 132 -27.20 13.20 -34.61
C TYR A 132 -27.76 14.32 -35.52
N LYS A 133 -29.05 14.64 -35.40
CA LYS A 133 -29.75 15.58 -36.30
C LYS A 133 -29.62 17.05 -35.91
N THR A 134 -29.17 17.34 -34.68
CA THR A 134 -28.89 18.74 -34.34
C THR A 134 -27.71 19.21 -35.16
N ARG A 135 -27.76 20.41 -35.75
CA ARG A 135 -26.59 21.08 -36.39
C ARG A 135 -25.46 21.38 -35.38
N SER A 136 -25.44 20.70 -34.24
CA SER A 136 -24.42 20.86 -33.22
C SER A 136 -23.15 20.16 -33.70
N ASN A 137 -22.03 20.88 -33.68
CA ASN A 137 -20.70 20.31 -33.89
C ASN A 137 -20.23 19.52 -32.65
N ALA A 138 -21.17 18.94 -31.91
CA ALA A 138 -20.91 18.24 -30.66
C ALA A 138 -20.33 16.85 -30.95
N ARG A 139 -19.10 16.65 -30.51
CA ARG A 139 -18.33 15.42 -30.72
C ARG A 139 -18.73 14.33 -29.75
N PHE A 140 -18.78 14.63 -28.46
CA PHE A 140 -19.11 13.68 -27.39
C PHE A 140 -19.63 14.39 -26.13
N MET A 141 -20.20 13.60 -25.21
CA MET A 141 -20.58 14.03 -23.87
C MET A 141 -19.56 13.55 -22.83
N SER A 142 -19.42 14.29 -21.73
CA SER A 142 -18.57 13.89 -20.61
C SER A 142 -18.92 12.50 -20.10
N ARG A 143 -17.90 11.78 -19.63
CA ARG A 143 -18.08 10.54 -18.89
C ARG A 143 -18.43 10.86 -17.44
N THR A 144 -19.29 10.03 -16.86
CA THR A 144 -19.63 10.08 -15.44
C THR A 144 -19.03 8.87 -14.73
N SER A 145 -18.64 9.03 -13.47
CA SER A 145 -18.11 7.91 -12.66
C SER A 145 -19.13 6.77 -12.54
N ILE A 146 -18.65 5.53 -12.52
CA ILE A 146 -19.47 4.31 -12.29
C ILE A 146 -20.25 4.38 -10.98
N ASN A 147 -19.71 5.09 -9.99
CA ASN A 147 -20.29 5.18 -8.65
C ASN A 147 -21.31 6.31 -8.51
N SER A 148 -21.34 7.30 -9.40
CA SER A 148 -22.35 8.36 -9.33
C SER A 148 -23.68 7.84 -9.88
N HIS A 149 -24.65 7.62 -9.01
CA HIS A 149 -26.02 7.20 -9.39
C HIS A 149 -26.71 8.21 -10.32
N ARG A 150 -26.26 9.47 -10.26
CA ARG A 150 -26.90 10.67 -10.76
C ARG A 150 -25.82 11.71 -11.03
N SER A 151 -25.79 12.29 -12.23
CA SER A 151 -24.89 13.42 -12.50
C SER A 151 -25.65 14.72 -12.40
N GLU A 152 -25.23 15.61 -11.50
CA GLU A 152 -25.78 16.97 -11.53
C GLU A 152 -25.26 17.74 -12.73
N PHE A 153 -23.99 17.53 -13.07
CA PHE A 153 -23.30 18.21 -14.16
C PHE A 153 -23.06 17.31 -15.37
N VAL A 154 -23.14 17.89 -16.57
CA VAL A 154 -22.86 17.20 -17.83
C VAL A 154 -22.12 18.17 -18.74
N ALA A 155 -21.02 17.75 -19.33
CA ALA A 155 -20.36 18.55 -20.37
C ALA A 155 -20.65 18.00 -21.76
N VAL A 156 -20.92 18.91 -22.70
CA VAL A 156 -21.02 18.65 -24.13
C VAL A 156 -19.81 19.29 -24.80
N VAL A 157 -19.04 18.46 -25.50
CA VAL A 157 -17.78 18.85 -26.11
C VAL A 157 -17.97 19.02 -27.61
N GLU A 158 -17.76 20.24 -28.10
CA GLU A 158 -17.73 20.57 -29.52
C GLU A 158 -16.26 20.63 -30.01
N ASP A 159 -16.02 21.05 -31.25
CA ASP A 159 -14.65 21.19 -31.78
C ASP A 159 -13.82 22.22 -31.02
N LYS A 160 -14.39 23.40 -30.77
CA LYS A 160 -13.72 24.52 -30.10
C LYS A 160 -14.51 25.09 -28.92
N LYS A 161 -15.55 24.40 -28.44
CA LYS A 161 -16.38 24.83 -27.31
C LYS A 161 -16.62 23.69 -26.33
N LEU A 162 -16.68 24.02 -25.06
CA LEU A 162 -17.10 23.15 -23.97
C LEU A 162 -18.31 23.80 -23.29
N ARG A 163 -19.47 23.16 -23.35
CA ARG A 163 -20.69 23.62 -22.67
C ARG A 163 -20.95 22.70 -21.49
N ILE A 164 -21.16 23.26 -20.30
CA ILE A 164 -21.44 22.51 -19.07
C ILE A 164 -22.84 22.86 -18.61
N PHE A 165 -23.63 21.82 -18.38
CA PHE A 165 -25.01 21.89 -17.95
C PHE A 165 -25.12 21.37 -16.52
N LYS A 166 -25.80 22.10 -15.63
CA LYS A 166 -26.27 21.62 -14.32
C LYS A 166 -27.76 21.38 -14.45
N ASN A 167 -28.21 20.12 -14.40
CA ASN A 167 -29.63 19.74 -14.54
C ASN A 167 -30.34 20.37 -15.77
N LYS A 168 -29.73 20.25 -16.96
CA LYS A 168 -30.17 20.83 -18.26
C LYS A 168 -30.01 22.34 -18.41
N GLN A 169 -29.72 23.09 -17.35
CA GLN A 169 -29.41 24.51 -17.46
C GLN A 169 -27.93 24.69 -17.77
N GLU A 170 -27.59 25.43 -18.82
CA GLU A 170 -26.20 25.77 -19.11
C GLU A 170 -25.66 26.70 -18.03
N VAL A 171 -24.59 26.26 -17.36
CA VAL A 171 -23.92 27.02 -16.30
C VAL A 171 -22.57 27.56 -16.74
N ARG A 172 -21.97 27.00 -17.80
CA ARG A 172 -20.65 27.42 -18.28
C ARG A 172 -20.45 27.11 -19.76
N CYS A 173 -19.80 28.02 -20.48
CA CYS A 173 -19.44 27.87 -21.88
C CYS A 173 -18.03 28.38 -22.12
N ASP A 174 -17.08 27.46 -22.27
CA ASP A 174 -15.67 27.80 -22.47
C ASP A 174 -15.29 27.64 -23.94
N THR A 175 -14.61 28.66 -24.49
CA THR A 175 -13.97 28.55 -25.81
C THR A 175 -12.60 27.88 -25.65
N LEU A 176 -12.36 26.82 -26.42
CA LEU A 176 -11.19 25.97 -26.31
C LEU A 176 -10.14 26.37 -27.34
N LYS A 177 -8.93 26.70 -26.88
CA LYS A 177 -7.77 26.94 -27.76
C LYS A 177 -7.27 25.67 -28.45
N ARG A 178 -7.52 24.50 -27.85
CA ARG A 178 -7.07 23.19 -28.30
C ARG A 178 -8.19 22.17 -28.17
N LYS A 179 -8.17 21.13 -28.98
CA LYS A 179 -9.19 20.08 -28.97
C LYS A 179 -9.15 19.30 -27.66
N LEU A 180 -10.31 19.11 -27.03
CA LEU A 180 -10.46 18.16 -25.91
C LEU A 180 -10.53 16.73 -26.45
N ILE A 181 -9.72 15.85 -25.86
CA ILE A 181 -9.71 14.40 -26.11
C ILE A 181 -10.71 13.71 -25.20
N ALA A 182 -10.72 14.06 -23.92
CA ALA A 182 -11.61 13.45 -22.93
C ALA A 182 -12.10 14.49 -21.92
N VAL A 183 -13.33 14.28 -21.44
CA VAL A 183 -13.91 15.03 -20.34
C VAL A 183 -14.57 14.06 -19.38
N HIS A 184 -14.22 14.14 -18.11
CA HIS A 184 -14.77 13.34 -17.03
C HIS A 184 -15.37 14.24 -15.97
N ILE A 185 -16.52 13.87 -15.43
CA ILE A 185 -17.21 14.60 -14.37
C ILE A 185 -17.45 13.67 -13.18
N GLN A 186 -17.12 14.16 -11.99
CA GLN A 186 -17.44 13.51 -10.72
C GLN A 186 -17.81 14.58 -9.69
N GLY A 187 -19.06 14.55 -9.23
CA GLY A 187 -19.58 15.57 -8.32
C GLY A 187 -19.42 16.98 -8.92
N PRO A 188 -18.89 17.96 -8.17
CA PRO A 188 -18.66 19.31 -8.66
C PRO A 188 -17.35 19.44 -9.47
N PHE A 189 -16.63 18.36 -9.77
CA PHE A 189 -15.34 18.43 -10.44
C PHE A 189 -15.41 17.94 -11.88
N ALA A 190 -14.68 18.61 -12.77
CA ALA A 190 -14.46 18.18 -14.14
C ALA A 190 -12.99 18.06 -14.47
N PHE A 191 -12.59 16.96 -15.09
CA PHE A 191 -11.27 16.79 -15.69
C PHE A 191 -11.32 16.88 -17.20
N LEU A 192 -10.53 17.81 -17.74
CA LEU A 192 -10.44 18.12 -19.14
C LEU A 192 -9.06 17.69 -19.66
N TYR A 193 -8.99 16.67 -20.51
CA TYR A 193 -7.75 16.23 -21.13
C TYR A 193 -7.67 16.69 -22.58
N ARG A 194 -6.61 17.42 -22.92
CA ARG A 194 -6.42 18.08 -24.21
C ARG A 194 -5.48 17.32 -25.14
N GLU A 195 -5.48 17.74 -26.39
CA GLU A 195 -4.64 17.16 -27.43
C GLU A 195 -3.14 17.45 -27.30
N ASP A 196 -2.76 18.43 -26.49
CA ASP A 196 -1.39 18.81 -26.18
C ASP A 196 -0.91 18.21 -24.85
N ASP A 197 -1.52 17.09 -24.45
CA ASP A 197 -1.18 16.33 -23.25
C ASP A 197 -1.32 17.11 -21.94
N VAL A 198 -2.16 18.15 -21.94
CA VAL A 198 -2.50 18.93 -20.75
C VAL A 198 -3.85 18.49 -20.20
N GLY A 199 -3.87 18.04 -18.95
CA GLY A 199 -5.07 17.85 -18.14
C GLY A 199 -5.39 19.10 -17.33
N LYS A 200 -6.67 19.43 -17.15
CA LYS A 200 -7.13 20.47 -16.23
C LYS A 200 -8.21 19.92 -15.32
N ILE A 201 -8.12 20.23 -14.03
CA ILE A 201 -9.18 19.95 -13.07
C ILE A 201 -9.89 21.27 -12.78
N LEU A 202 -11.19 21.29 -13.02
CA LEU A 202 -12.06 22.42 -12.75
C LEU A 202 -12.96 22.07 -11.57
N ASN A 203 -13.19 23.04 -10.70
CA ASN A 203 -14.41 23.06 -9.90
C ASN A 203 -15.51 23.68 -10.78
N LEU A 204 -16.67 23.05 -10.87
CA LEU A 204 -17.80 23.50 -11.69
C LEU A 204 -18.68 24.50 -10.95
N GLU A 205 -18.56 24.58 -9.63
CA GLU A 205 -19.26 25.55 -8.79
C GLU A 205 -18.47 26.84 -8.62
N LEU A 206 -17.16 26.79 -8.88
CA LEU A 206 -16.27 27.95 -8.83
C LEU A 206 -15.75 28.29 -10.23
N PRO A 207 -15.50 29.56 -10.56
CA PRO A 207 -14.93 29.94 -11.85
C PRO A 207 -13.44 29.56 -12.02
N SER A 208 -12.84 28.85 -11.05
CA SER A 208 -11.40 28.58 -10.99
C SER A 208 -11.00 27.21 -11.56
N CYS A 209 -9.84 27.19 -12.22
CA CYS A 209 -9.11 25.97 -12.53
C CYS A 209 -8.32 25.58 -11.28
N LEU A 210 -8.63 24.42 -10.70
CA LEU A 210 -7.98 23.95 -9.48
C LEU A 210 -6.54 23.49 -9.76
N CYS A 211 -6.34 22.76 -10.85
CA CYS A 211 -5.04 22.17 -11.17
C CYS A 211 -4.84 22.04 -12.68
N VAL A 212 -3.59 22.13 -13.12
CA VAL A 212 -3.14 21.84 -14.49
C VAL A 212 -2.06 20.76 -14.43
N LEU A 213 -2.32 19.64 -15.09
CA LEU A 213 -1.44 18.48 -15.16
C LEU A 213 -0.79 18.40 -16.54
N ASN A 214 0.54 18.26 -16.61
CA ASN A 214 1.26 18.06 -17.86
C ASN A 214 1.67 16.59 -18.01
N PHE A 215 1.04 15.88 -18.95
CA PHE A 215 1.30 14.47 -19.22
C PHE A 215 2.43 14.24 -20.22
N GLY A 216 2.97 15.29 -20.84
CA GLY A 216 4.05 15.17 -21.82
C GLY A 216 5.27 14.39 -21.30
N PRO A 217 5.80 14.71 -20.11
CA PRO A 217 6.91 13.94 -19.50
C PRO A 217 6.57 12.46 -19.27
N VAL A 218 5.34 12.16 -18.83
CA VAL A 218 4.87 10.79 -18.54
C VAL A 218 4.74 9.97 -19.83
N ILE A 219 4.13 10.56 -20.86
CA ILE A 219 3.99 9.91 -22.16
C ILE A 219 5.37 9.60 -22.75
N LYS A 220 6.33 10.52 -22.59
CA LYS A 220 7.72 10.34 -23.01
C LYS A 220 8.42 9.24 -22.21
N SER A 221 8.28 9.22 -20.89
CA SER A 221 8.92 8.20 -20.04
C SER A 221 8.34 6.80 -20.28
N MET A 222 7.04 6.70 -20.54
CA MET A 222 6.37 5.44 -20.86
C MET A 222 6.56 4.98 -22.31
N SER A 223 7.29 5.73 -23.15
CA SER A 223 7.52 5.43 -24.57
C SER A 223 6.24 5.18 -25.36
N LEU A 224 5.15 5.87 -25.01
CA LEU A 224 3.86 5.70 -25.68
C LEU A 224 3.89 6.37 -27.05
N ARG A 225 3.66 5.58 -28.13
CA ARG A 225 3.60 6.08 -29.51
C ARG A 225 2.27 6.80 -29.84
N SER A 226 1.26 6.64 -28.99
CA SER A 226 -0.07 7.21 -29.16
C SER A 226 -0.47 8.05 -27.95
N LYS A 227 -1.43 8.96 -28.14
CA LYS A 227 -1.98 9.77 -27.05
C LYS A 227 -2.57 8.89 -25.95
N LEU A 228 -2.45 9.37 -24.73
CA LEU A 228 -2.91 8.66 -23.54
C LEU A 228 -4.45 8.64 -23.51
N LYS A 229 -5.04 7.44 -23.57
CA LYS A 229 -6.50 7.30 -23.48
C LYS A 229 -6.90 7.21 -22.00
N ILE A 230 -7.42 8.30 -21.48
CA ILE A 230 -7.98 8.35 -20.13
C ILE A 230 -9.33 7.62 -20.12
N THR A 231 -9.41 6.42 -19.52
CA THR A 231 -10.65 5.62 -19.49
C THR A 231 -11.54 5.97 -18.31
N SER A 232 -10.95 6.23 -17.16
CA SER A 232 -11.64 6.60 -15.92
C SER A 232 -10.92 7.74 -15.19
N PHE A 233 -11.66 8.40 -14.30
CA PHE A 233 -11.23 9.51 -13.49
C PHE A 233 -11.93 9.41 -12.14
N ALA A 234 -11.15 9.41 -11.06
CA ALA A 234 -11.66 9.58 -9.71
C ALA A 234 -10.98 10.78 -9.06
N VAL A 235 -11.75 11.67 -8.44
CA VAL A 235 -11.27 12.71 -7.55
C VAL A 235 -11.77 12.42 -6.15
N ASP A 236 -10.84 12.43 -5.21
CA ASP A 236 -11.15 12.52 -3.80
C ASP A 236 -10.59 13.83 -3.23
N CYS A 237 -11.37 14.46 -2.36
CA CYS A 237 -11.05 15.74 -1.74
C CYS A 237 -10.96 15.54 -0.23
N PHE A 238 -9.74 15.50 0.28
CA PHE A 238 -9.47 15.42 1.72
C PHE A 238 -8.80 16.72 2.19
N GLY A 239 -9.59 17.61 2.81
CA GLY A 239 -9.15 18.96 3.18
C GLY A 239 -8.88 19.85 1.96
N GLU A 240 -7.73 20.52 1.90
CA GLU A 240 -7.28 21.32 0.74
C GLU A 240 -6.59 20.48 -0.36
N ARG A 241 -6.59 19.15 -0.26
CA ARG A 241 -5.86 18.25 -1.18
C ARG A 241 -6.80 17.56 -2.16
N PHE A 242 -6.32 17.43 -3.40
CA PHE A 242 -6.99 16.69 -4.47
C PHE A 242 -6.13 15.49 -4.87
N SER A 243 -6.68 14.28 -4.71
CA SER A 243 -6.08 13.05 -5.23
C SER A 243 -6.84 12.64 -6.48
N VAL A 244 -6.13 12.41 -7.59
CA VAL A 244 -6.75 12.08 -8.88
C VAL A 244 -6.28 10.72 -9.36
N ALA A 245 -7.14 9.71 -9.35
CA ALA A 245 -6.84 8.45 -10.02
C ALA A 245 -7.25 8.53 -11.49
N VAL A 246 -6.33 8.20 -12.38
CA VAL A 246 -6.52 8.18 -13.83
C VAL A 246 -6.11 6.82 -14.34
N GLU A 247 -6.93 6.18 -15.16
CA GLU A 247 -6.57 4.90 -15.77
C GLU A 247 -6.17 5.10 -17.24
N PRO A 248 -4.87 5.11 -17.57
CA PRO A 248 -4.39 4.97 -18.94
C PRO A 248 -4.29 3.49 -19.36
N ASN A 249 -5.06 3.10 -20.38
CA ASN A 249 -4.90 1.79 -21.07
C ASN A 249 -4.94 0.57 -20.12
N GLY A 250 -5.78 0.59 -19.08
CA GLY A 250 -5.93 -0.52 -18.13
C GLY A 250 -4.88 -0.57 -17.01
N LYS A 251 -4.04 0.47 -16.86
CA LYS A 251 -3.19 0.68 -15.69
C LYS A 251 -3.73 1.86 -14.89
N VAL A 252 -3.91 1.70 -13.58
CA VAL A 252 -4.28 2.81 -12.70
C VAL A 252 -3.03 3.65 -12.43
N ALA A 253 -3.15 4.97 -12.56
CA ALA A 253 -2.13 5.94 -12.21
C ALA A 253 -2.73 6.93 -11.20
N LEU A 254 -2.20 6.96 -9.99
CA LEU A 254 -2.55 7.96 -8.98
C LEU A 254 -1.76 9.24 -9.29
N LEU A 255 -2.46 10.34 -9.51
CA LEU A 255 -1.91 11.66 -9.77
C LEU A 255 -2.31 12.58 -8.63
N SER A 256 -1.40 12.82 -7.69
CA SER A 256 -1.55 13.91 -6.73
C SER A 256 -1.36 15.25 -7.45
N ALA A 257 -2.02 16.32 -6.99
CA ALA A 257 -1.82 17.68 -7.52
C ALA A 257 -0.45 18.31 -7.16
N ARG A 258 0.51 17.51 -6.67
CA ARG A 258 1.95 17.79 -6.67
C ARG A 258 2.69 16.65 -7.36
N GLN A 259 3.85 17.00 -7.94
CA GLN A 259 4.74 16.20 -8.79
C GLN A 259 4.49 14.69 -8.76
N LEU A 260 4.26 14.13 -9.96
CA LEU A 260 4.26 12.70 -10.28
C LEU A 260 5.33 11.94 -9.48
N CYS A 261 4.90 11.22 -8.46
CA CYS A 261 5.67 10.14 -7.88
C CYS A 261 5.12 8.84 -8.47
N PRO A 262 5.90 8.09 -9.27
CA PRO A 262 5.47 6.76 -9.68
C PRO A 262 5.48 5.85 -8.44
N TYR A 263 4.48 4.96 -8.35
CA TYR A 263 4.45 3.81 -7.44
C TYR A 263 5.86 3.37 -7.04
N LEU A 264 6.18 3.36 -5.74
CA LEU A 264 7.48 2.96 -5.21
C LEU A 264 7.47 1.45 -4.90
N PRO A 265 7.77 0.55 -5.86
CA PRO A 265 8.12 -0.81 -5.49
C PRO A 265 9.35 -0.76 -4.56
N ASP A 266 9.39 -1.70 -3.60
CA ASP A 266 10.54 -1.91 -2.72
C ASP A 266 10.72 -0.86 -1.61
N LEU A 267 9.61 -0.34 -1.05
CA LEU A 267 9.64 0.51 0.15
C LEU A 267 10.03 -0.32 1.39
N VAL A 268 11.22 -0.04 1.91
CA VAL A 268 11.75 -0.59 3.16
C VAL A 268 11.75 0.50 4.24
N PRO A 269 11.00 0.32 5.34
CA PRO A 269 10.97 1.28 6.45
C PRO A 269 12.26 1.16 7.25
N ALA A 270 12.84 2.29 7.66
CA ALA A 270 14.28 2.34 7.84
C ALA A 270 14.74 3.06 9.12
N ALA A 271 13.95 2.97 10.19
CA ALA A 271 14.15 3.60 11.51
C ALA A 271 13.59 5.02 11.65
N MET A 272 13.35 5.40 12.91
CA MET A 272 12.85 6.71 13.32
C MET A 272 13.89 7.36 14.22
N SER A 273 14.21 8.61 13.92
CA SER A 273 15.13 9.43 14.68
C SER A 273 14.47 10.00 15.94
N SER A 274 15.29 10.48 16.87
CA SER A 274 14.88 11.16 18.09
C SER A 274 14.14 12.48 17.83
N ASP A 275 14.42 13.14 16.69
CA ASP A 275 13.77 14.36 16.25
C ASP A 275 12.53 14.12 15.37
N ASN A 276 11.93 12.92 15.44
CA ASN A 276 10.73 12.54 14.70
C ASN A 276 10.89 12.61 13.18
N ARG A 277 12.09 12.34 12.65
CA ARG A 277 12.30 12.04 11.24
C ARG A 277 12.22 10.54 11.03
N LEU A 278 11.36 10.15 10.10
CA LEU A 278 11.32 8.80 9.60
C LEU A 278 12.33 8.69 8.46
N ILE A 279 13.24 7.72 8.56
CA ILE A 279 14.13 7.34 7.48
C ILE A 279 13.42 6.22 6.69
N LEU A 280 13.40 6.35 5.38
CA LEU A 280 12.77 5.43 4.43
C LEU A 280 13.77 5.07 3.34
N ALA A 281 13.77 3.80 2.92
CA ALA A 281 14.54 3.33 1.80
C ALA A 281 13.63 2.85 0.67
N PHE A 282 13.96 3.17 -0.58
CA PHE A 282 13.30 2.61 -1.75
C PHE A 282 14.22 2.60 -2.96
N SER A 283 14.22 1.51 -3.73
CA SER A 283 14.99 1.37 -4.99
C SER A 283 16.46 1.84 -4.89
N GLY A 284 17.14 1.52 -3.78
CA GLY A 284 18.54 1.91 -3.55
C GLY A 284 18.76 3.36 -3.08
N ARG A 285 17.69 4.09 -2.73
CA ARG A 285 17.72 5.49 -2.25
C ARG A 285 17.28 5.58 -0.80
N LEU A 286 17.69 6.66 -0.14
CA LEU A 286 17.22 7.02 1.20
C LEU A 286 16.53 8.38 1.20
N VAL A 287 15.36 8.44 1.84
CA VAL A 287 14.56 9.65 2.03
C VAL A 287 14.24 9.80 3.51
N THR A 288 14.28 11.02 4.03
CA THR A 288 13.69 11.33 5.33
C THR A 288 12.41 12.12 5.19
N ALA A 289 11.43 11.75 6.00
CA ALA A 289 10.20 12.49 6.19
C ALA A 289 10.14 12.98 7.64
N HIS A 290 10.07 14.29 7.86
CA HIS A 290 9.80 14.82 9.19
C HIS A 290 8.30 14.71 9.49
N MET A 291 7.95 13.96 10.54
CA MET A 291 6.57 13.55 10.79
C MET A 291 5.63 14.74 11.09
N GLU A 292 6.12 15.75 11.81
CA GLU A 292 5.35 16.97 12.13
C GLU A 292 5.34 18.00 10.99
N LEU A 293 6.50 18.25 10.38
CA LEU A 293 6.68 19.32 9.38
C LEU A 293 6.21 18.92 7.97
N LYS A 294 5.89 17.64 7.74
CA LYS A 294 5.49 17.08 6.44
C LYS A 294 6.47 17.44 5.31
N TYR A 295 7.74 17.58 5.66
CA TYR A 295 8.81 17.91 4.73
C TYR A 295 9.56 16.63 4.37
N GLU A 296 9.74 16.42 3.08
CA GLU A 296 10.57 15.35 2.52
C GLU A 296 11.90 15.94 2.08
N SER A 297 12.98 15.35 2.55
CA SER A 297 14.30 15.56 1.97
C SER A 297 14.81 14.22 1.46
N VAL A 298 15.07 14.16 0.14
CA VAL A 298 15.90 13.08 -0.40
C VAL A 298 17.29 13.28 0.18
N LEU A 299 17.73 12.37 1.03
CA LEU A 299 19.04 12.45 1.67
C LEU A 299 20.12 11.98 0.72
N ILE A 300 19.90 10.83 0.06
CA ILE A 300 20.93 10.19 -0.76
C ILE A 300 20.32 9.42 -1.94
N ASP A 301 20.69 9.83 -3.15
CA ASP A 301 20.43 9.07 -4.37
C ASP A 301 21.46 7.94 -4.57
N ALA A 302 21.00 6.80 -5.07
CA ALA A 302 21.80 5.66 -5.53
C ALA A 302 22.89 5.19 -4.53
N LEU A 303 22.49 4.94 -3.28
CA LEU A 303 23.38 4.45 -2.24
C LEU A 303 23.95 3.07 -2.55
N HIS A 304 23.12 2.21 -3.15
CA HIS A 304 23.42 0.84 -3.57
C HIS A 304 23.11 0.64 -5.06
N ARG A 305 23.65 -0.43 -5.65
CA ARG A 305 23.33 -0.82 -7.04
C ARG A 305 22.05 -1.64 -7.13
N ALA A 306 21.65 -2.24 -6.02
CA ALA A 306 20.42 -3.01 -5.88
C ALA A 306 19.50 -2.42 -4.81
N ASN A 307 18.37 -3.09 -4.59
CA ASN A 307 17.40 -2.69 -3.59
C ASN A 307 17.99 -2.80 -2.18
N ILE A 308 17.70 -1.78 -1.37
CA ILE A 308 17.98 -1.82 0.06
C ILE A 308 17.04 -2.85 0.66
N VAL A 309 17.60 -3.75 1.46
CA VAL A 309 16.88 -4.79 2.20
C VAL A 309 16.50 -4.29 3.58
N ASP A 310 17.41 -3.56 4.23
CA ASP A 310 17.21 -3.09 5.60
C ASP A 310 18.10 -1.87 5.93
N VAL A 311 17.71 -1.11 6.95
CA VAL A 311 18.38 0.11 7.40
C VAL A 311 18.37 0.19 8.92
N SER A 312 19.49 0.61 9.50
CA SER A 312 19.64 0.75 10.93
C SER A 312 20.26 2.11 11.28
N LEU A 313 19.60 2.83 12.20
CA LEU A 313 20.14 4.03 12.82
C LEU A 313 21.09 3.63 13.96
N MET A 314 22.40 3.71 13.70
CA MET A 314 23.45 3.26 14.63
C MET A 314 23.68 4.26 15.78
N HIS A 315 23.57 5.54 15.46
CA HIS A 315 23.78 6.63 16.40
C HIS A 315 23.07 7.88 15.92
N GLU A 316 22.61 8.68 16.87
CA GLU A 316 22.08 10.01 16.62
C GLU A 316 22.48 10.92 17.78
N ASP A 317 23.05 12.06 17.44
CA ASP A 317 23.21 13.20 18.32
C ASP A 317 22.59 14.45 17.66
N SER A 318 22.65 15.61 18.32
CA SER A 318 22.04 16.84 17.80
C SER A 318 22.56 17.28 16.42
N ASN A 319 23.76 16.84 16.06
CA ASN A 319 24.50 17.33 14.90
C ASN A 319 24.73 16.25 13.85
N ARG A 320 24.66 14.97 14.23
CA ARG A 320 25.09 13.84 13.40
C ARG A 320 24.20 12.62 13.64
N ALA A 321 23.74 12.03 12.54
CA ALA A 321 23.19 10.67 12.52
C ALA A 321 24.17 9.74 11.82
N ILE A 322 24.35 8.53 12.33
CA ILE A 322 25.13 7.46 11.69
C ILE A 322 24.16 6.36 11.30
N ILE A 323 24.15 6.02 10.02
CA ILE A 323 23.18 5.09 9.42
C ILE A 323 23.97 4.00 8.72
N ALA A 324 23.49 2.77 8.89
CA ALA A 324 23.90 1.63 8.09
C ALA A 324 22.74 1.17 7.21
N THR A 325 23.04 0.75 5.99
CA THR A 325 22.09 0.15 5.05
C THR A 325 22.66 -1.13 4.48
N ALA A 326 21.82 -2.14 4.31
CA ALA A 326 22.17 -3.40 3.66
C ALA A 326 21.34 -3.57 2.39
N ALA A 327 21.96 -4.08 1.32
CA ALA A 327 21.28 -4.25 0.02
C ALA A 327 21.47 -5.65 -0.57
N GLU A 328 20.62 -5.96 -1.55
CA GLU A 328 20.62 -7.26 -2.24
C GLU A 328 21.91 -7.54 -3.03
N ASP A 329 22.69 -6.50 -3.33
CA ASP A 329 24.00 -6.60 -4.00
C ASP A 329 25.14 -6.94 -3.02
N HIS A 330 24.80 -7.45 -1.83
CA HIS A 330 25.72 -7.81 -0.75
C HIS A 330 26.48 -6.65 -0.12
N SER A 331 26.24 -5.41 -0.55
CA SER A 331 26.91 -4.25 0.01
C SER A 331 26.21 -3.75 1.27
N ILE A 332 27.02 -3.38 2.25
CA ILE A 332 26.60 -2.72 3.47
C ILE A 332 27.28 -1.36 3.48
N VAL A 333 26.49 -0.30 3.51
CA VAL A 333 27.00 1.06 3.44
C VAL A 333 26.74 1.74 4.76
N ILE A 334 27.81 2.24 5.39
CA ILE A 334 27.73 2.97 6.65
C ILE A 334 28.20 4.39 6.37
N PHE A 335 27.43 5.37 6.84
CA PHE A 335 27.74 6.77 6.61
C PHE A 335 27.17 7.66 7.69
N SER A 336 27.67 8.90 7.75
CA SER A 336 27.04 9.93 8.57
C SER A 336 26.28 10.96 7.77
N LEU A 337 25.22 11.45 8.39
CA LEU A 337 24.46 12.62 7.98
C LEU A 337 24.74 13.73 8.98
N ASP A 338 25.13 14.88 8.46
CA ASP A 338 25.31 16.10 9.24
C ASP A 338 24.01 16.91 9.17
N SER A 339 23.47 17.32 10.33
CA SER A 339 22.18 18.00 10.43
C SER A 339 22.20 19.43 9.87
N GLU A 340 23.35 20.09 9.84
CA GLU A 340 23.47 21.48 9.36
C GLU A 340 23.55 21.53 7.83
N THR A 341 24.28 20.60 7.24
CA THR A 341 24.52 20.59 5.79
C THR A 341 23.51 19.72 5.03
N ASN A 342 22.75 18.86 5.72
CA ASN A 342 22.06 17.70 5.14
C ASN A 342 22.98 16.89 4.20
N GLY A 343 24.29 17.05 4.37
CA GLY A 343 25.32 16.51 3.52
C GLY A 343 25.78 15.18 4.06
N ARG A 344 26.07 14.26 3.14
CA ARG A 344 26.76 13.03 3.48
C ARG A 344 28.21 13.34 3.84
N THR A 345 28.60 12.96 5.05
CA THR A 345 29.99 12.94 5.49
C THR A 345 30.41 11.49 5.76
N ASP A 346 31.70 11.18 5.65
CA ASP A 346 32.31 9.89 6.04
C ASP A 346 31.56 8.62 5.56
N LYS A 347 31.99 8.02 4.45
CA LYS A 347 31.37 6.80 3.89
C LYS A 347 32.33 5.61 3.98
N ILE A 348 31.83 4.49 4.50
CA ILE A 348 32.50 3.20 4.33
C ILE A 348 31.53 2.18 3.73
N THR A 349 32.08 1.23 2.98
CA THR A 349 31.29 0.15 2.38
C THR A 349 32.00 -1.16 2.66
N VAL A 350 31.29 -2.06 3.33
CA VAL A 350 31.73 -3.43 3.61
C VAL A 350 30.85 -4.41 2.82
N TYR A 351 31.30 -5.66 2.72
CA TYR A 351 30.65 -6.68 1.90
C TYR A 351 30.21 -7.85 2.78
N ASN A 352 28.95 -8.26 2.66
CA ASN A 352 28.45 -9.47 3.28
C ASN A 352 28.60 -10.66 2.33
N GLU A 353 29.19 -11.75 2.80
CA GLU A 353 29.38 -12.92 1.95
C GLU A 353 28.05 -13.52 1.46
N ALA A 354 27.03 -13.55 2.32
CA ALA A 354 25.68 -13.97 1.95
C ALA A 354 24.80 -12.77 1.57
N LYS A 355 23.74 -13.03 0.80
CA LYS A 355 22.75 -12.00 0.49
C LYS A 355 22.09 -11.54 1.80
N PRO A 356 22.15 -10.24 2.16
CA PRO A 356 21.55 -9.73 3.38
C PRO A 356 20.04 -9.97 3.42
N THR A 357 19.52 -10.27 4.61
CA THR A 357 18.10 -10.49 4.90
C THR A 357 17.57 -9.53 5.96
N CYS A 358 18.46 -9.00 6.82
CA CYS A 358 18.17 -8.00 7.84
C CYS A 358 19.47 -7.33 8.33
N LEU A 359 19.32 -6.22 9.02
CA LEU A 359 20.39 -5.39 9.56
C LEU A 359 19.96 -4.87 10.93
N CYS A 360 20.76 -5.13 11.96
CA CYS A 360 20.59 -4.47 13.25
C CYS A 360 21.93 -3.91 13.73
N SER A 361 21.87 -2.85 14.51
CA SER A 361 23.07 -2.18 15.01
C SER A 361 22.93 -1.82 16.47
N HIS A 362 24.08 -1.66 17.11
CA HIS A 362 24.14 -1.54 18.55
C HIS A 362 25.31 -0.68 19.04
N PRO A 363 25.10 0.27 19.97
CA PRO A 363 26.21 0.92 20.66
C PRO A 363 27.00 -0.08 21.51
N PHE A 364 28.31 -0.17 21.29
CA PHE A 364 29.17 -1.08 22.06
C PHE A 364 29.85 -0.35 23.22
N ILE A 365 30.76 0.56 22.88
CA ILE A 365 31.42 1.49 23.80
C ILE A 365 31.28 2.89 23.17
N ARG A 366 31.59 3.96 23.91
CA ARG A 366 31.53 5.33 23.39
C ARG A 366 32.27 5.43 22.04
N SER A 367 31.53 5.81 20.99
CA SER A 367 32.03 5.96 19.61
C SER A 367 32.38 4.67 18.87
N GLU A 368 31.91 3.53 19.37
CA GLU A 368 32.04 2.20 18.77
C GLU A 368 30.67 1.52 18.68
N TRP A 369 30.42 0.87 17.54
CA TRP A 369 29.13 0.27 17.22
C TRP A 369 29.33 -1.14 16.69
N LEU A 370 28.56 -2.08 17.19
CA LEU A 370 28.44 -3.41 16.62
C LEU A 370 27.32 -3.39 15.58
N LEU A 371 27.64 -3.82 14.37
CA LEU A 371 26.69 -4.01 13.29
C LEU A 371 26.52 -5.51 13.06
N TYR A 372 25.29 -6.01 12.94
CA TYR A 372 24.98 -7.40 12.63
C TYR A 372 24.14 -7.46 11.37
N VAL A 373 24.50 -8.38 10.47
CA VAL A 373 23.79 -8.62 9.22
C VAL A 373 23.45 -10.09 9.15
N GLY A 374 22.15 -10.38 9.21
CA GLY A 374 21.62 -11.67 8.86
C GLY A 374 21.70 -11.85 7.35
N GLY A 375 22.05 -13.06 6.91
CA GLY A 375 22.10 -13.41 5.50
C GLY A 375 21.43 -14.74 5.20
N GLU A 376 21.25 -14.99 3.91
CA GLU A 376 20.86 -16.29 3.41
C GLU A 376 21.81 -17.40 3.89
N LYS A 377 21.31 -18.66 3.92
CA LYS A 377 22.09 -19.84 4.33
C LYS A 377 22.66 -19.76 5.76
N GLY A 378 22.00 -19.00 6.63
CA GLY A 378 22.25 -19.05 8.07
C GLY A 378 23.50 -18.32 8.53
N SER A 379 24.10 -17.47 7.69
CA SER A 379 25.22 -16.64 8.09
C SER A 379 24.74 -15.40 8.82
N VAL A 380 25.40 -15.06 9.93
CA VAL A 380 25.32 -13.77 10.57
C VAL A 380 26.72 -13.19 10.60
N ALA A 381 26.93 -12.15 9.82
CA ALA A 381 28.17 -11.39 9.84
C ALA A 381 28.03 -10.21 10.78
N SER A 382 29.14 -9.80 11.37
CA SER A 382 29.18 -8.66 12.26
C SER A 382 30.42 -7.84 12.05
N TRP A 383 30.33 -6.57 12.42
CA TRP A 383 31.42 -5.60 12.30
C TRP A 383 31.47 -4.71 13.52
N LEU A 384 32.66 -4.48 14.05
CA LEU A 384 32.91 -3.43 15.03
C LEU A 384 33.34 -2.17 14.27
N VAL A 385 32.46 -1.19 14.23
CA VAL A 385 32.62 0.06 13.49
C VAL A 385 32.93 1.16 14.48
N THR A 386 34.02 1.90 14.26
CA THR A 386 34.37 3.05 15.09
C THR A 386 34.21 4.36 14.33
N SER A 387 34.16 5.47 15.06
CA SER A 387 34.20 6.81 14.45
C SER A 387 35.45 7.04 13.60
N ARG A 388 36.56 6.36 13.91
CA ARG A 388 37.81 6.43 13.14
C ARG A 388 37.66 5.73 11.80
N ASP A 389 37.00 4.57 11.76
CA ASP A 389 36.83 3.81 10.53
C ASP A 389 36.01 4.59 9.49
N LEU A 390 34.98 5.30 9.94
CA LEU A 390 34.18 6.19 9.08
C LEU A 390 35.05 7.28 8.43
N ARG A 391 35.93 7.92 9.21
CA ARG A 391 36.84 8.97 8.73
C ARG A 391 37.92 8.44 7.79
N VAL A 392 38.45 7.26 8.06
CA VAL A 392 39.49 6.62 7.21
C VAL A 392 38.87 6.09 5.92
N SER A 393 37.61 5.63 5.97
CA SER A 393 36.87 5.11 4.82
C SER A 393 37.54 3.91 4.13
N ASP A 394 38.41 3.16 4.82
CA ASP A 394 39.02 1.91 4.35
C ASP A 394 38.46 0.72 5.14
N PRO A 395 37.68 -0.19 4.49
CA PRO A 395 37.04 -1.33 5.15
C PRO A 395 38.03 -2.36 5.72
N LYS A 396 39.31 -2.32 5.32
CA LYS A 396 40.33 -3.28 5.81
C LYS A 396 40.61 -3.17 7.30
N TYR A 397 40.29 -2.03 7.91
CA TYR A 397 40.52 -1.79 9.34
C TYR A 397 39.31 -2.18 10.21
N ILE A 398 38.17 -2.49 9.60
CA ILE A 398 36.97 -2.88 10.34
C ILE A 398 37.12 -4.34 10.76
N VAL A 399 37.13 -4.57 12.07
CA VAL A 399 37.11 -5.91 12.64
C VAL A 399 35.76 -6.56 12.30
N SER A 400 35.79 -7.81 11.84
CA SER A 400 34.59 -8.57 11.48
C SER A 400 34.63 -9.99 12.02
N SER A 401 33.45 -10.58 12.19
CA SER A 401 33.26 -11.96 12.61
C SER A 401 32.07 -12.53 11.86
N VAL A 402 32.06 -13.85 11.64
CA VAL A 402 30.96 -14.53 10.96
C VAL A 402 30.57 -15.75 11.78
N TYR A 403 29.33 -15.76 12.25
CA TYR A 403 28.68 -16.94 12.77
C TYR A 403 27.90 -17.61 11.65
N ARG A 404 27.99 -18.93 11.53
CA ARG A 404 27.24 -19.69 10.52
C ARG A 404 26.49 -20.83 11.16
N ARG A 405 25.22 -20.93 10.79
CA ARG A 405 24.38 -22.10 10.97
C ARG A 405 24.01 -22.68 9.61
N ASP A 406 23.71 -23.97 9.57
CA ASP A 406 23.38 -24.68 8.33
C ASP A 406 22.15 -24.08 7.61
N ARG A 407 22.12 -24.29 6.27
CA ARG A 407 21.06 -24.21 5.23
C ARG A 407 19.91 -23.16 5.29
N TYR A 408 19.45 -22.69 6.45
CA TYR A 408 18.27 -21.84 6.58
C TYR A 408 18.66 -20.38 6.74
N SER A 409 18.00 -19.47 6.00
CA SER A 409 18.25 -18.03 6.11
C SER A 409 18.11 -17.54 7.55
N ALA A 410 19.03 -16.68 7.96
CA ALA A 410 19.02 -16.05 9.28
C ALA A 410 18.28 -14.71 9.23
N ARG A 411 17.59 -14.37 10.31
CA ARG A 411 17.14 -13.02 10.67
C ARG A 411 17.71 -12.75 12.06
N CYS A 412 18.29 -11.58 12.30
CA CYS A 412 18.90 -11.24 13.57
C CYS A 412 18.29 -9.96 14.14
N GLU A 413 18.13 -9.95 15.46
CA GLU A 413 17.82 -8.78 16.27
C GLU A 413 18.86 -8.69 17.40
N CYS A 414 19.19 -7.47 17.83
CA CYS A 414 20.19 -7.22 18.86
C CYS A 414 19.75 -6.11 19.80
N GLU A 415 20.13 -6.19 21.07
CA GLU A 415 19.70 -5.19 22.06
C GLU A 415 20.70 -5.05 23.24
N VAL A 416 20.56 -3.96 24.03
CA VAL A 416 21.60 -3.42 24.94
C VAL A 416 21.74 -4.23 26.22
N HIS A 417 22.50 -5.33 26.20
CA HIS A 417 23.00 -5.94 27.44
C HIS A 417 24.45 -5.57 27.69
N PRO A 418 24.90 -5.46 28.95
CA PRO A 418 26.32 -5.44 29.30
C PRO A 418 27.18 -6.57 28.69
N ASN A 419 26.53 -7.63 28.22
CA ASN A 419 27.17 -8.81 27.64
C ASN A 419 26.96 -8.90 26.12
N HIS A 420 26.28 -7.92 25.50
CA HIS A 420 26.02 -7.83 24.06
C HIS A 420 25.42 -9.11 23.46
N TYR A 421 24.16 -9.39 23.80
CA TYR A 421 23.46 -10.54 23.26
C TYR A 421 22.79 -10.22 21.93
N VAL A 422 22.82 -11.21 21.03
CA VAL A 422 22.16 -11.20 19.73
C VAL A 422 21.24 -12.40 19.68
N VAL A 423 20.00 -12.19 19.25
CA VAL A 423 19.08 -13.29 18.97
C VAL A 423 18.96 -13.45 17.46
N ILE A 424 19.25 -14.66 17.00
CA ILE A 424 19.18 -15.03 15.59
C ILE A 424 18.03 -16.01 15.43
N ALA A 425 17.01 -15.61 14.68
CA ALA A 425 15.94 -16.49 14.25
C ALA A 425 16.20 -17.01 12.85
N TYR A 426 15.79 -18.25 12.61
CA TYR A 426 16.01 -18.89 11.33
C TYR A 426 14.68 -19.32 10.70
N ALA A 427 14.73 -19.50 9.39
CA ALA A 427 13.56 -19.94 8.62
C ALA A 427 13.03 -21.33 9.01
N ASP A 428 13.78 -22.12 9.78
CA ASP A 428 13.35 -23.41 10.34
C ASP A 428 12.68 -23.30 11.72
N GLY A 429 12.47 -22.08 12.23
CA GLY A 429 11.81 -21.84 13.51
C GLY A 429 12.74 -21.83 14.71
N ILE A 430 14.00 -22.19 14.56
CA ILE A 430 14.95 -22.24 15.67
C ILE A 430 15.48 -20.83 15.99
N LEU A 431 15.77 -20.59 17.27
CA LEU A 431 16.46 -19.38 17.73
C LEU A 431 17.82 -19.73 18.33
N ASP A 432 18.85 -18.98 17.95
CA ASP A 432 20.16 -18.98 18.62
C ASP A 432 20.31 -17.67 19.41
N ILE A 433 20.66 -17.79 20.69
CA ILE A 433 21.15 -16.68 21.51
C ILE A 433 22.67 -16.73 21.44
N VAL A 434 23.26 -15.67 20.90
CA VAL A 434 24.70 -15.53 20.69
C VAL A 434 25.21 -14.36 21.52
N GLN A 435 26.41 -14.50 22.07
CA GLN A 435 27.12 -13.43 22.75
C GLN A 435 28.20 -12.86 21.84
N SER A 436 28.25 -11.54 21.75
CA SER A 436 29.37 -10.82 21.16
C SER A 436 30.38 -10.48 22.26
N SER A 437 31.60 -11.01 22.15
CA SER A 437 32.69 -10.73 23.09
C SER A 437 33.94 -10.30 22.36
N LEU A 438 34.69 -9.37 22.96
CA LEU A 438 36.05 -9.07 22.53
C LEU A 438 36.95 -10.25 22.85
N ILE A 439 37.89 -10.54 21.94
CA ILE A 439 38.92 -11.56 22.16
C ILE A 439 40.05 -10.86 22.93
N GLU A 440 40.29 -11.23 24.19
CA GLU A 440 41.22 -10.54 25.09
C GLU A 440 42.66 -10.41 24.51
N ASP A 441 43.06 -11.35 23.65
CA ASP A 441 44.43 -11.45 23.11
C ASP A 441 44.57 -11.11 21.61
N GLN A 442 43.49 -10.73 20.92
CA GLN A 442 43.54 -10.42 19.49
C GLN A 442 42.63 -9.24 19.13
N PRO A 443 43.01 -8.39 18.16
CA PRO A 443 42.09 -7.42 17.57
C PRO A 443 40.98 -8.19 16.85
N GLY A 444 39.88 -8.40 17.55
CA GLY A 444 38.88 -9.38 17.16
C GLY A 444 37.69 -9.35 18.09
N PHE A 445 36.55 -9.74 17.56
CA PHE A 445 35.39 -10.07 18.37
C PHE A 445 34.83 -11.41 17.89
N ALA A 446 34.31 -12.20 18.82
CA ALA A 446 33.76 -13.52 18.56
C ALA A 446 32.25 -13.51 18.78
N LEU A 447 31.55 -14.29 17.95
CA LEU A 447 30.15 -14.64 18.14
C LEU A 447 30.08 -16.04 18.75
N GLN A 448 29.75 -16.12 20.03
CA GLN A 448 29.68 -17.38 20.77
C GLN A 448 28.23 -17.81 20.98
N LEU A 449 27.85 -18.99 20.50
CA LEU A 449 26.54 -19.58 20.79
C LEU A 449 26.42 -19.85 22.30
N LEU A 450 25.43 -19.22 22.92
CA LEU A 450 25.10 -19.41 24.33
C LEU A 450 23.99 -20.44 24.51
N LYS A 451 22.89 -20.27 23.78
CA LYS A 451 21.71 -21.12 23.89
C LYS A 451 21.06 -21.29 22.53
N ARG A 452 20.61 -22.52 22.25
CA ARG A 452 19.67 -22.81 21.18
C ARG A 452 18.28 -23.08 21.77
N ILE A 453 17.26 -22.53 21.13
CA ILE A 453 15.85 -22.73 21.47
C ILE A 453 15.21 -23.46 20.29
N ASP A 454 15.05 -24.78 20.43
CA ASP A 454 14.39 -25.62 19.43
C ASP A 454 12.87 -25.65 19.62
N SER A 455 12.37 -25.38 20.83
CA SER A 455 10.92 -25.42 21.14
C SER A 455 10.10 -24.33 20.46
N ALA A 456 10.76 -23.38 19.80
CA ALA A 456 10.10 -22.42 18.94
C ALA A 456 9.49 -23.10 17.69
N THR A 457 9.75 -24.38 17.41
CA THR A 457 9.09 -25.12 16.31
C THR A 457 7.59 -25.39 16.51
N GLU A 458 7.08 -25.28 17.75
CA GLU A 458 5.62 -25.30 17.99
C GLU A 458 4.94 -24.01 17.52
N LEU A 459 5.73 -22.93 17.48
CA LEU A 459 5.40 -21.70 16.80
C LEU A 459 5.83 -21.89 15.33
N SER A 460 5.03 -21.46 14.37
CA SER A 460 5.46 -21.50 12.98
C SER A 460 6.72 -20.64 12.76
N VAL A 461 7.25 -20.61 11.53
CA VAL A 461 8.44 -19.83 11.18
C VAL A 461 8.31 -18.38 11.67
N PRO A 462 9.24 -17.89 12.52
CA PRO A 462 9.29 -16.50 12.95
C PRO A 462 9.48 -15.59 11.73
N SER A 463 8.55 -14.67 11.55
CA SER A 463 8.64 -13.62 10.53
C SER A 463 9.46 -12.45 11.06
N GLN A 464 9.26 -12.04 12.31
CA GLN A 464 10.07 -11.00 12.93
C GLN A 464 10.33 -11.36 14.40
N VAL A 465 11.52 -10.99 14.86
CA VAL A 465 11.92 -11.10 16.25
C VAL A 465 12.06 -9.70 16.81
N PHE A 466 11.79 -9.56 18.10
CA PHE A 466 12.09 -8.37 18.88
C PHE A 466 12.79 -8.82 20.16
N LEU A 467 13.94 -8.22 20.44
CA LEU A 467 14.72 -8.51 21.64
C LEU A 467 14.62 -7.33 22.60
N ARG A 468 14.33 -7.63 23.88
CA ARG A 468 14.36 -6.66 24.96
C ARG A 468 15.08 -7.18 26.20
N ILE A 469 15.62 -6.28 27.02
CA ILE A 469 16.09 -6.57 28.37
C ILE A 469 15.07 -5.98 29.32
N GLY A 470 14.40 -6.89 30.03
CA GLY A 470 13.46 -6.54 31.08
C GLY A 470 14.16 -5.84 32.24
N LEU A 471 13.36 -5.20 33.11
CA LEU A 471 13.85 -4.44 34.27
C LEU A 471 14.73 -5.27 35.22
N ASN A 472 14.57 -6.60 35.21
CA ASN A 472 15.32 -7.53 36.05
C ASN A 472 16.61 -8.05 35.38
N GLY A 473 17.01 -7.50 34.23
CA GLY A 473 18.15 -7.99 33.45
C GLY A 473 17.89 -9.30 32.72
N GLN A 474 16.62 -9.71 32.61
CA GLN A 474 16.21 -10.88 31.82
C GLN A 474 16.11 -10.49 30.34
N LEU A 475 16.54 -11.38 29.45
CA LEU A 475 16.28 -11.23 28.02
C LEU A 475 14.84 -11.67 27.74
N GLU A 476 14.08 -10.78 27.14
CA GLU A 476 12.71 -10.97 26.69
C GLU A 476 12.72 -11.01 25.17
N ILE A 477 12.33 -12.14 24.59
CA ILE A 477 12.25 -12.34 23.15
C ILE A 477 10.77 -12.39 22.80
N SER A 478 10.32 -11.49 21.92
CA SER A 478 8.97 -11.50 21.36
C SER A 478 9.05 -11.84 19.87
N LEU A 479 8.17 -12.72 19.41
CA LEU A 479 8.18 -13.28 18.07
C LEU A 479 6.83 -13.04 17.39
N ALA A 480 6.87 -12.46 16.19
CA ALA A 480 5.78 -12.56 15.23
C ALA A 480 6.02 -13.80 14.36
N THR A 481 4.97 -14.57 14.10
CA THR A 481 5.07 -15.85 13.38
C THR A 481 4.16 -15.86 12.15
N THR A 482 4.57 -16.63 11.14
CA THR A 482 3.84 -16.82 9.88
C THR A 482 2.46 -17.49 10.04
N SER A 483 2.15 -18.04 11.21
CA SER A 483 0.84 -18.62 11.55
C SER A 483 -0.08 -17.67 12.33
N GLY A 484 0.26 -16.38 12.43
CA GLY A 484 -0.61 -15.42 13.11
C GLY A 484 -0.51 -15.42 14.63
N ARG A 485 0.51 -16.10 15.19
CA ARG A 485 0.69 -16.29 16.64
C ARG A 485 1.79 -15.41 17.18
N HIS A 486 1.61 -14.92 18.41
CA HIS A 486 2.67 -14.29 19.19
C HIS A 486 3.38 -15.36 20.02
N GLY A 487 4.69 -15.48 19.82
CA GLY A 487 5.56 -16.25 20.69
C GLY A 487 6.31 -15.33 21.62
N PHE A 488 6.52 -15.72 22.88
CA PHE A 488 7.41 -14.97 23.75
C PHE A 488 8.21 -15.90 24.66
N HIS A 489 9.49 -15.58 24.80
CA HIS A 489 10.46 -16.33 25.58
C HIS A 489 11.16 -15.40 26.56
N TYR A 490 11.32 -15.86 27.80
CA TYR A 490 12.16 -15.19 28.80
C TYR A 490 13.41 -16.02 29.04
N PHE A 491 14.55 -15.36 29.08
CA PHE A 491 15.85 -15.95 29.34
C PHE A 491 16.55 -15.18 30.46
N VAL A 492 16.84 -15.87 31.56
CA VAL A 492 17.62 -15.31 32.68
C VAL A 492 19.07 -15.78 32.54
N PRO A 493 20.03 -14.90 32.19
CA PRO A 493 21.39 -15.30 31.85
C PRO A 493 22.14 -16.09 32.94
N ARG A 494 21.77 -15.90 34.21
CA ARG A 494 22.41 -16.60 35.35
C ARG A 494 21.84 -17.98 35.62
N GLN A 495 20.61 -18.25 35.21
CA GLN A 495 19.89 -19.48 35.58
C GLN A 495 19.49 -20.34 34.37
N TRP A 496 19.64 -19.81 33.14
CA TRP A 496 19.34 -20.50 31.88
C TRP A 496 17.94 -21.12 31.81
N TYR A 497 17.00 -20.62 32.61
CA TYR A 497 15.60 -21.01 32.53
C TYR A 497 14.95 -20.31 31.35
N LEU A 498 14.32 -21.12 30.49
CA LEU A 498 13.47 -20.64 29.41
C LEU A 498 12.03 -20.74 29.90
N HIS A 499 11.34 -19.60 30.01
CA HIS A 499 9.89 -19.60 30.17
C HIS A 499 9.26 -19.34 28.80
N THR A 500 8.61 -20.36 28.24
CA THR A 500 7.74 -20.24 27.06
C THR A 500 6.35 -19.90 27.55
N GLY A 501 5.89 -18.68 27.29
CA GLY A 501 4.50 -18.34 27.51
C GLY A 501 3.65 -18.51 26.25
N GLY A 502 2.33 -18.50 26.44
CA GLY A 502 1.34 -19.01 25.49
C GLY A 502 1.48 -18.50 24.05
N SER A 503 1.24 -19.42 23.11
CA SER A 503 1.02 -19.13 21.69
C SER A 503 -0.38 -18.54 21.50
N ASP A 504 -0.57 -17.27 21.83
CA ASP A 504 -1.84 -16.59 21.60
C ASP A 504 -2.01 -16.32 20.09
N CYS A 505 -3.14 -16.76 19.55
CA CYS A 505 -3.53 -16.46 18.17
C CYS A 505 -3.95 -14.98 18.11
N ILE A 506 -3.15 -14.16 17.44
CA ILE A 506 -3.39 -12.73 17.29
C ILE A 506 -4.26 -12.49 16.05
N GLU A 507 -3.93 -13.17 14.95
CA GLU A 507 -4.59 -13.07 13.66
C GLU A 507 -4.71 -14.47 13.04
N GLU A 508 -5.64 -14.66 12.11
CA GLU A 508 -5.76 -15.91 11.34
C GLU A 508 -4.70 -16.01 10.23
N CYS A 509 -4.14 -14.87 9.81
CA CYS A 509 -3.08 -14.76 8.82
C CYS A 509 -1.71 -14.54 9.46
N GLY A 510 -0.62 -14.69 8.71
CA GLY A 510 0.72 -14.49 9.22
C GLY A 510 0.92 -13.09 9.82
N LEU A 511 1.61 -13.02 10.95
CA LEU A 511 2.15 -11.76 11.45
C LEU A 511 3.42 -11.49 10.65
N SER A 512 3.59 -10.31 10.11
CA SER A 512 4.72 -9.91 9.26
C SER A 512 5.61 -8.85 9.93
N ALA A 513 5.06 -8.11 10.90
CA ALA A 513 5.81 -7.13 11.67
C ALA A 513 5.45 -7.15 13.17
N ILE A 514 6.38 -6.77 14.04
CA ILE A 514 6.20 -6.63 15.49
C ILE A 514 6.95 -5.40 16.02
N PHE A 515 6.34 -4.68 16.96
CA PHE A 515 6.97 -3.65 17.76
C PHE A 515 6.55 -3.81 19.21
N VAL A 516 7.50 -3.71 20.15
CA VAL A 516 7.24 -3.89 21.58
C VAL A 516 7.63 -2.62 22.33
N TYR A 517 6.71 -2.14 23.16
CA TYR A 517 6.91 -0.98 24.02
C TYR A 517 6.79 -1.35 25.50
N PRO A 518 7.81 -1.06 26.34
CA PRO A 518 7.74 -1.24 27.79
C PRO A 518 6.65 -0.43 28.48
N VAL A 519 5.93 -1.02 29.42
CA VAL A 519 5.27 -0.23 30.48
C VAL A 519 6.14 -0.33 31.73
N GLU A 520 6.90 0.72 32.03
CA GLU A 520 7.97 0.73 33.05
C GLU A 520 7.52 0.34 34.46
N GLU A 521 6.23 0.45 34.78
CA GLU A 521 5.70 0.27 36.13
C GLU A 521 5.00 -1.08 36.38
N SER A 522 4.40 -1.71 35.37
CA SER A 522 3.52 -2.88 35.56
C SER A 522 4.16 -4.23 35.23
N GLY A 523 5.32 -4.23 34.58
CA GLY A 523 5.90 -5.44 33.98
C GLY A 523 5.11 -5.95 32.77
N GLU A 524 4.06 -5.23 32.36
CA GLU A 524 3.36 -5.45 31.10
C GLU A 524 4.09 -4.71 29.97
N LYS A 525 3.80 -5.12 28.75
CA LYS A 525 4.30 -4.50 27.52
C LYS A 525 3.17 -4.30 26.54
N ILE A 526 3.18 -3.16 25.87
CA ILE A 526 2.31 -2.92 24.73
C ILE A 526 3.01 -3.51 23.52
N VAL A 527 2.35 -4.41 22.81
CA VAL A 527 2.86 -5.06 21.60
C VAL A 527 1.98 -4.68 20.44
N ALA A 528 2.58 -4.16 19.38
CA ALA A 528 1.93 -3.92 18.11
C ALA A 528 2.35 -4.98 17.10
N PHE A 529 1.38 -5.52 16.38
CA PHE A 529 1.57 -6.52 15.33
C PHE A 529 1.07 -5.97 14.01
N GLY A 530 1.86 -6.16 12.95
CA GLY A 530 1.45 -5.95 11.57
C GLY A 530 1.25 -7.30 10.93
N SER A 531 0.15 -7.48 10.20
CA SER A 531 -0.18 -8.77 9.57
C SER A 531 -0.09 -8.74 8.05
N GLU A 532 -0.03 -9.93 7.47
CA GLU A 532 -0.06 -10.15 6.01
C GLU A 532 -1.34 -9.61 5.37
N SER A 533 -2.43 -9.50 6.13
CA SER A 533 -3.69 -8.96 5.65
C SER A 533 -3.76 -7.42 5.67
N GLY A 534 -2.73 -6.74 6.16
CA GLY A 534 -2.69 -5.28 6.29
C GLY A 534 -3.30 -4.74 7.59
N CYS A 535 -3.57 -5.62 8.55
CA CYS A 535 -4.11 -5.28 9.86
C CYS A 535 -3.00 -4.87 10.84
N ILE A 536 -3.27 -3.85 11.66
CA ILE A 536 -2.46 -3.48 12.82
C ILE A 536 -3.23 -3.86 14.08
N THR A 537 -2.65 -4.74 14.88
CA THR A 537 -3.25 -5.24 16.12
C THR A 537 -2.39 -4.86 17.31
N LEU A 538 -2.98 -4.14 18.27
CA LEU A 538 -2.38 -3.85 19.57
C LEU A 538 -2.79 -4.91 20.58
N ALA A 539 -1.84 -5.30 21.41
CA ALA A 539 -2.08 -6.14 22.55
C ALA A 539 -1.30 -5.64 23.77
N VAL A 540 -1.78 -5.96 24.95
CA VAL A 540 -1.02 -5.88 26.19
C VAL A 540 -0.56 -7.30 26.51
N SER A 541 0.75 -7.48 26.58
CA SER A 541 1.38 -8.76 26.90
C SER A 541 1.99 -8.69 28.29
N SER A 542 1.71 -9.74 29.06
CA SER A 542 2.28 -10.03 30.37
C SER A 542 3.07 -11.34 30.27
N TRP A 543 3.70 -11.77 31.37
CA TRP A 543 4.52 -12.99 31.39
C TRP A 543 3.75 -14.28 31.13
N SER A 544 2.43 -14.27 31.27
CA SER A 544 1.60 -15.47 31.12
C SER A 544 0.58 -15.37 29.99
N LYS A 545 0.28 -14.16 29.51
CA LYS A 545 -0.84 -13.92 28.60
C LYS A 545 -0.64 -12.68 27.74
N THR A 546 -1.05 -12.77 26.49
CA THR A 546 -1.25 -11.64 25.58
C THR A 546 -2.75 -11.37 25.42
N THR A 547 -3.17 -10.13 25.66
CA THR A 547 -4.56 -9.71 25.53
C THR A 547 -4.66 -8.66 24.44
N ILE A 548 -5.39 -8.95 23.36
CA ILE A 548 -5.65 -7.99 22.28
C ILE A 548 -6.47 -6.84 22.84
N THR A 549 -6.01 -5.61 22.64
CA THR A 549 -6.67 -4.39 23.12
C THR A 549 -7.37 -3.64 22.01
N ALA A 550 -6.76 -3.59 20.82
CA ALA A 550 -7.33 -2.93 19.65
C ALA A 550 -6.82 -3.59 18.37
N SER A 551 -7.60 -3.46 17.29
CA SER A 551 -7.18 -3.88 15.96
C SER A 551 -7.80 -2.94 14.93
N ALA A 552 -7.02 -2.54 13.94
CA ALA A 552 -7.50 -1.73 12.84
C ALA A 552 -6.84 -2.15 11.54
N LYS A 553 -7.66 -2.27 10.49
CA LYS A 553 -7.19 -2.52 9.14
C LYS A 553 -7.14 -1.23 8.35
N PHE A 554 -5.94 -0.83 7.97
CA PHE A 554 -5.71 0.35 7.13
C PHE A 554 -5.02 -0.03 5.82
N HIS A 555 -4.03 -0.91 5.90
CA HIS A 555 -3.29 -1.35 4.73
C HIS A 555 -4.08 -2.39 3.95
N SER A 556 -3.91 -2.35 2.64
CA SER A 556 -4.46 -3.29 1.66
C SER A 556 -3.48 -4.42 1.32
N GLY A 557 -2.23 -4.32 1.75
CA GLY A 557 -1.19 -5.33 1.61
C GLY A 557 -0.49 -5.66 2.93
N THR A 558 0.45 -6.60 2.88
CA THR A 558 1.26 -7.04 4.02
C THR A 558 2.02 -5.89 4.67
N VAL A 559 1.89 -5.74 5.99
CA VAL A 559 2.63 -4.75 6.76
C VAL A 559 4.09 -5.19 6.86
N SER A 560 5.00 -4.49 6.20
CA SER A 560 6.40 -4.88 6.08
C SER A 560 7.25 -4.45 7.28
N ALA A 561 6.89 -3.35 7.96
CA ALA A 561 7.53 -2.98 9.22
C ALA A 561 6.64 -2.15 10.13
N LEU A 562 7.01 -2.15 11.40
CA LEU A 562 6.47 -1.34 12.46
C LEU A 562 7.60 -0.66 13.24
N GLN A 563 7.45 0.63 13.50
CA GLN A 563 8.37 1.40 14.34
C GLN A 563 7.56 2.30 15.25
N GLY A 564 7.87 2.38 16.54
CA GLY A 564 7.19 3.28 17.45
C GLY A 564 8.13 4.11 18.29
N SER A 565 7.63 5.22 18.83
CA SER A 565 8.29 6.04 19.84
C SER A 565 7.24 6.80 20.64
N ARG A 566 7.67 7.38 21.75
CA ARG A 566 6.87 8.26 22.58
C ARG A 566 7.20 9.70 22.23
N VAL A 567 6.24 10.41 21.65
CA VAL A 567 6.36 11.82 21.26
C VAL A 567 5.47 12.65 22.17
N GLN A 568 6.07 13.57 22.94
CA GLN A 568 5.35 14.47 23.85
C GLN A 568 4.40 13.73 24.81
N GLY A 569 4.83 12.57 25.30
CA GLY A 569 4.03 11.73 26.21
C GLY A 569 3.04 10.79 25.51
N VAL A 570 2.79 10.96 24.21
CA VAL A 570 1.88 10.15 23.40
C VAL A 570 2.64 9.04 22.68
N TYR A 571 2.07 7.85 22.64
CA TYR A 571 2.63 6.75 21.86
C TYR A 571 2.25 6.90 20.40
N CYS A 572 3.27 6.97 19.55
CA CYS A 572 3.14 6.98 18.12
C CYS A 572 3.73 5.68 17.55
N LEU A 573 2.96 5.02 16.70
CA LEU A 573 3.38 3.85 15.94
C LEU A 573 3.31 4.21 14.46
N VAL A 574 4.36 3.92 13.72
CA VAL A 574 4.44 4.07 12.27
C VAL A 574 4.42 2.68 11.67
N SER A 575 3.63 2.52 10.62
CA SER A 575 3.52 1.27 9.88
C SER A 575 3.67 1.54 8.40
N VAL A 576 4.27 0.59 7.70
CA VAL A 576 4.42 0.61 6.26
C VAL A 576 4.03 -0.73 5.69
N SER A 577 3.44 -0.73 4.50
CA SER A 577 2.95 -1.92 3.84
C SER A 577 3.42 -2.02 2.39
N LEU A 578 3.38 -3.24 1.85
CA LEU A 578 3.62 -3.55 0.44
C LEU A 578 2.61 -2.89 -0.52
N ASP A 579 1.52 -2.31 -0.01
CA ASP A 579 0.66 -1.44 -0.80
C ASP A 579 1.22 -0.01 -0.98
N CYS A 580 2.49 0.20 -0.60
CA CYS A 580 3.23 1.45 -0.71
C CYS A 580 2.66 2.57 0.15
N ARG A 581 1.90 2.23 1.20
CA ARG A 581 1.34 3.22 2.13
C ARG A 581 2.09 3.24 3.43
N LEU A 582 2.17 4.45 3.98
CA LEU A 582 2.59 4.70 5.34
C LEU A 582 1.42 5.22 6.16
N ALA A 583 1.24 4.64 7.35
CA ALA A 583 0.26 5.11 8.32
C ALA A 583 0.93 5.38 9.66
N VAL A 584 0.56 6.52 10.25
CA VAL A 584 0.93 6.92 11.61
C VAL A 584 -0.26 6.72 12.51
N TRP A 585 -0.07 5.91 13.54
CA TRP A 585 -1.05 5.57 14.54
C TRP A 585 -0.71 6.30 15.83
N ARG A 586 -1.74 6.88 16.42
CA ARG A 586 -1.70 7.35 17.79
C ARG A 586 -2.32 6.28 18.67
N ILE A 587 -1.59 5.88 19.70
CA ILE A 587 -2.10 5.02 20.76
C ILE A 587 -2.45 5.95 21.91
N SER A 588 -3.74 6.16 22.17
CA SER A 588 -4.18 7.06 23.25
C SER A 588 -4.14 6.34 24.59
N ASP A 589 -3.52 7.00 25.57
CA ASP A 589 -3.42 6.60 26.98
C ASP A 589 -4.62 7.12 27.80
N ASP A 590 -5.82 7.18 27.20
CA ASP A 590 -7.03 7.75 27.84
C ASP A 590 -7.44 6.99 29.13
N ALA A 591 -6.75 5.89 29.46
CA ALA A 591 -6.93 5.10 30.66
C ALA A 591 -6.42 5.76 31.96
N LYS A 592 -5.36 6.58 31.93
CA LYS A 592 -4.73 7.06 33.17
C LYS A 592 -5.41 8.29 33.80
N GLU A 593 -6.05 9.16 33.03
CA GLU A 593 -6.60 10.43 33.58
C GLU A 593 -8.05 10.32 34.12
N ALA A 594 -8.79 9.24 33.80
CA ALA A 594 -10.21 9.13 34.17
C ALA A 594 -10.53 8.11 35.27
N GLY A 595 -9.54 7.46 35.89
CA GLY A 595 -9.80 6.36 36.85
C GLY A 595 -10.63 5.21 36.25
N SER A 596 -10.68 5.12 34.92
CA SER A 596 -11.48 4.16 34.16
C SER A 596 -10.56 3.16 33.48
N THR A 597 -10.89 1.88 33.54
CA THR A 597 -10.21 0.76 32.87
C THR A 597 -10.50 0.76 31.36
N SER A 598 -10.37 1.90 30.69
CA SER A 598 -10.57 1.97 29.24
C SER A 598 -9.35 1.37 28.53
N LEU A 599 -9.60 0.52 27.55
CA LEU A 599 -8.55 -0.12 26.74
C LEU A 599 -7.93 0.91 25.78
N PRO A 600 -6.61 0.83 25.49
CA PRO A 600 -5.96 1.74 24.56
C PRO A 600 -6.64 1.69 23.19
N GLN A 601 -6.91 2.85 22.59
CA GLN A 601 -7.50 2.97 21.26
C GLN A 601 -6.43 3.25 20.21
N LEU A 602 -6.63 2.70 19.01
CA LEU A 602 -5.75 2.90 17.86
C LEU A 602 -6.44 3.81 16.84
N HIS A 603 -5.83 4.97 16.58
CA HIS A 603 -6.34 5.95 15.62
C HIS A 603 -5.27 6.29 14.58
N ALA A 604 -5.58 6.20 13.29
CA ALA A 604 -4.67 6.64 12.22
C ALA A 604 -4.78 8.16 12.01
N TYR A 605 -3.68 8.89 12.14
CA TYR A 605 -3.65 10.36 12.15
C TYR A 605 -2.92 11.01 10.96
N ALA A 606 -2.00 10.32 10.31
CA ALA A 606 -1.28 10.88 9.17
C ALA A 606 -1.07 9.85 8.06
N LEU A 607 -1.36 10.31 6.84
CA LEU A 607 -1.21 9.60 5.59
C LEU A 607 -0.07 10.23 4.79
N LEU A 608 0.97 9.45 4.53
CA LEU A 608 1.90 9.71 3.44
C LEU A 608 1.63 8.63 2.39
N GLU A 609 0.93 9.02 1.33
CA GLU A 609 0.89 8.26 0.08
C GLU A 609 2.08 8.73 -0.74
N PHE A 610 3.04 7.83 -0.96
CA PHE A 610 4.25 8.08 -1.73
C PHE A 610 4.02 7.94 -3.22
#